data_AF-A0AAW8PZ05-F1
#
_entry.id   AF-A0AAW8PZ05-F1
#
_cell.length_a   1.000
_cell.length_b   1.000
_cell.length_c   1.000
_cell.angle_alpha   90.00
_cell.angle_beta   90.00
_cell.angle_gamma   90.00
#
_symmetry.space_group_name_H-M   'P 1'
#
loop_
_entity.id
_entity.type
_entity.pdbx_description
1 polymer ?
#
loop_
_entity_poly.entity_id
_entity_poly.type
_entity_poly.pdbx_seq_one_letter_code
_entity_poly.pdbx_strand_id
1 'polypeptide(L)'
;MQKSFKRKISLPVLPDYELLEEYCPRTAGVNQVYELANVEEKSSVEDEFVFPENKDGITPFYQFTRNEVREINVATERVYGLLVDSLDFLFSDKYKHLIPKFYGKEWIEKYPEFVEYAIHTFKNNHESIYGRFDIAYDFEKGKVLKFYEGNLDTPTMYFDSVVMNNHLLERLGEGESQYNLQYENLAKNVSRVLGLNENKIAFLFDSNITEDAITTELLFQAFNDNTSSLCMLSDINKLRYDWELNKPKFTLDDVVVNHIFALYPWEDMVYDFYAEFPNPLKEWKQWADHTRFFEPAWRFFVSNKGVWAWLTYLEEVLAKEDENVAAFIESYLDALEYVIPSYMEKPERLKNYVKKPLQGRMSNNVEFYIDDKLVHETEGYYANDDFIYQEYEPTTSADEGKSKAIVCSWLAPWINGEKLDMESSGIAVREFTGELLEVKKERFMPHIVTGVDLEEEIEPLKDLVNSLNSLGVIKLSDHSAQLYAVNTLASILGMLRDTSESLMQYGSLNELVDESVSVPEFICCDTPITYKDLLQAVESLLADNFGSY
;
A
#
# COMPACT_ATOMS: atom_id res chain seq x y z
N MET A 1 32.87 -17.42 8.22
CA MET A 1 31.45 -17.83 8.31
C MET A 1 30.66 -16.61 8.73
N GLN A 2 30.17 -15.81 7.77
CA GLN A 2 29.13 -14.82 8.05
C GLN A 2 27.94 -15.59 8.65
N LYS A 3 27.44 -15.17 9.81
CA LYS A 3 26.17 -15.69 10.32
C LYS A 3 25.11 -15.32 9.30
N SER A 4 24.43 -16.30 8.70
CA SER A 4 23.33 -16.07 7.77
C SER A 4 22.31 -15.14 8.42
N PHE A 5 21.94 -14.05 7.73
CA PHE A 5 20.86 -13.17 8.14
C PHE A 5 19.60 -14.02 8.34
N LYS A 6 19.08 -14.08 9.57
CA LYS A 6 17.89 -14.88 9.88
C LYS A 6 16.65 -14.07 9.56
N ARG A 7 15.82 -14.52 8.63
CA ARG A 7 14.60 -13.80 8.23
C ARG A 7 13.51 -13.81 9.27
N LYS A 8 13.43 -14.86 10.07
CA LYS A 8 12.51 -14.99 11.19
C LYS A 8 13.29 -15.18 12.47
N ILE A 9 12.99 -14.36 13.48
CA ILE A 9 13.60 -14.41 14.81
C ILE A 9 12.51 -14.49 15.88
N SER A 10 12.90 -14.82 17.11
CA SER A 10 12.01 -14.79 18.26
C SER A 10 12.57 -13.84 19.30
N LEU A 11 11.75 -12.90 19.75
CA LEU A 11 12.12 -11.87 20.73
C LEU A 11 11.32 -12.06 22.02
N PRO A 12 11.91 -11.78 23.21
CA PRO A 12 11.28 -12.03 24.51
C PRO A 12 10.29 -10.92 24.88
N VAL A 13 9.20 -10.83 24.13
CA VAL A 13 8.11 -9.87 24.33
C VAL A 13 6.78 -10.57 24.18
N LEU A 14 5.75 -10.00 24.80
CA LEU A 14 4.35 -10.38 24.63
C LEU A 14 3.54 -9.11 24.40
N PRO A 15 2.35 -9.19 23.78
CA PRO A 15 1.37 -8.13 23.85
C PRO A 15 0.97 -7.83 25.31
N ASP A 16 0.59 -6.59 25.56
CA ASP A 16 -0.07 -6.17 26.81
C ASP A 16 -1.48 -5.82 26.40
N TYR A 17 -2.39 -6.79 26.52
CA TYR A 17 -3.74 -6.64 25.98
C TYR A 17 -4.56 -5.60 26.74
N GLU A 18 -4.25 -5.35 28.02
CA GLU A 18 -4.89 -4.27 28.78
C GLU A 18 -4.47 -2.91 28.20
N LEU A 19 -3.18 -2.70 27.93
CA LEU A 19 -2.70 -1.45 27.34
C LEU A 19 -3.13 -1.29 25.87
N LEU A 20 -3.22 -2.37 25.09
CA LEU A 20 -3.73 -2.33 23.71
C LEU A 20 -5.19 -1.90 23.64
N GLU A 21 -6.00 -2.31 24.62
CA GLU A 21 -7.38 -1.84 24.78
C GLU A 21 -7.43 -0.33 25.14
N GLU A 22 -6.34 0.30 25.60
CA GLU A 22 -6.30 1.77 25.78
C GLU A 22 -5.98 2.52 24.47
N TYR A 23 -5.19 1.92 23.56
CA TYR A 23 -4.78 2.54 22.30
C TYR A 23 -5.88 2.54 21.23
N CYS A 24 -6.61 1.45 21.10
CA CYS A 24 -7.84 1.40 20.31
C CYS A 24 -8.96 1.02 21.25
N PRO A 25 -9.37 1.96 22.11
CA PRO A 25 -10.35 1.66 23.11
C PRO A 25 -11.64 1.43 22.36
N ARG A 26 -12.17 0.21 22.42
CA ARG A 26 -13.43 -0.21 21.80
C ARG A 26 -14.58 0.57 22.44
N THR A 27 -14.61 1.88 22.22
CA THR A 27 -15.30 2.89 23.02
C THR A 27 -16.56 3.38 22.33
N ALA A 28 -17.18 4.43 22.86
CA ALA A 28 -18.62 4.72 22.85
C ALA A 28 -19.41 4.46 21.55
N GLY A 29 -18.83 4.61 20.36
CA GLY A 29 -19.49 4.28 19.09
C GLY A 29 -19.75 2.77 18.93
N VAL A 30 -18.74 1.95 19.19
CA VAL A 30 -18.81 0.48 19.27
C VAL A 30 -19.80 0.08 20.37
N ASN A 31 -19.59 0.53 21.62
CA ASN A 31 -20.47 0.13 22.74
C ASN A 31 -21.95 0.58 22.58
N GLN A 32 -22.25 1.77 22.02
CA GLN A 32 -23.63 2.18 21.73
C GLN A 32 -24.29 1.36 20.63
N VAL A 33 -23.51 0.90 19.64
CA VAL A 33 -24.01 0.03 18.56
C VAL A 33 -24.23 -1.40 19.08
N TYR A 34 -23.36 -1.93 19.95
CA TYR A 34 -23.56 -3.24 20.57
C TYR A 34 -24.72 -3.27 21.57
N GLU A 35 -24.98 -2.20 22.31
CA GLU A 35 -26.20 -2.07 23.15
C GLU A 35 -27.49 -2.08 22.30
N LEU A 36 -27.44 -1.62 21.05
CA LEU A 36 -28.56 -1.67 20.09
C LEU A 36 -28.66 -3.02 19.36
N ALA A 37 -27.54 -3.71 19.15
CA ALA A 37 -27.46 -4.97 18.40
C ALA A 37 -27.72 -6.25 19.23
N ASN A 38 -27.86 -6.13 20.56
CA ASN A 38 -28.22 -7.25 21.46
C ASN A 38 -27.19 -8.41 21.42
N VAL A 39 -25.90 -8.10 21.19
CA VAL A 39 -24.80 -9.08 21.18
C VAL A 39 -24.34 -9.34 22.62
N GLU A 40 -24.42 -10.58 23.10
CA GLU A 40 -24.27 -10.93 24.53
C GLU A 40 -22.82 -10.96 25.05
N GLU A 41 -21.79 -11.07 24.21
CA GLU A 41 -20.40 -11.15 24.69
C GLU A 41 -19.39 -10.59 23.67
N LYS A 42 -18.47 -9.76 24.16
CA LYS A 42 -17.32 -9.26 23.39
C LYS A 42 -16.28 -10.37 23.27
N SER A 43 -15.70 -10.59 22.10
CA SER A 43 -14.35 -11.17 22.03
C SER A 43 -13.37 -10.17 22.66
N SER A 44 -12.40 -10.59 23.47
CA SER A 44 -11.37 -9.67 23.97
C SER A 44 -10.37 -9.30 22.86
N VAL A 45 -9.57 -8.22 23.01
CA VAL A 45 -8.42 -7.98 22.09
C VAL A 45 -7.45 -9.14 22.13
N GLU A 46 -7.33 -9.81 23.28
CA GLU A 46 -6.60 -11.06 23.38
C GLU A 46 -7.17 -12.12 22.44
N ASP A 47 -8.48 -12.40 22.45
CA ASP A 47 -9.10 -13.43 21.60
C ASP A 47 -8.94 -13.16 20.10
N GLU A 48 -8.93 -11.89 19.69
CA GLU A 48 -8.76 -11.47 18.28
C GLU A 48 -7.30 -11.53 17.82
N PHE A 49 -6.34 -11.22 18.71
CA PHE A 49 -4.93 -11.04 18.36
C PHE A 49 -3.99 -11.98 19.12
N VAL A 50 -4.39 -13.24 19.35
CA VAL A 50 -3.53 -14.25 19.97
C VAL A 50 -2.39 -14.64 19.02
N PHE A 51 -1.14 -14.54 19.49
CA PHE A 51 -0.02 -15.30 18.89
C PHE A 51 0.10 -16.64 19.63
N PRO A 52 -0.25 -17.80 19.02
CA PRO A 52 -0.27 -19.09 19.72
C PRO A 52 1.09 -19.51 20.30
N GLU A 53 2.19 -18.99 19.75
CA GLU A 53 3.58 -19.20 20.18
C GLU A 53 3.97 -18.40 21.45
N ASN A 54 3.12 -17.48 21.92
CA ASN A 54 3.37 -16.65 23.11
C ASN A 54 3.43 -17.44 24.43
N LYS A 55 3.18 -18.75 24.42
CA LYS A 55 3.16 -19.59 25.63
C LYS A 55 4.47 -19.60 26.42
N ASP A 56 5.58 -19.24 25.77
CA ASP A 56 6.92 -19.21 26.37
C ASP A 56 7.47 -17.79 26.59
N GLY A 57 6.63 -16.74 26.47
CA GLY A 57 7.07 -15.35 26.63
C GLY A 57 7.92 -14.80 25.48
N ILE A 58 7.78 -15.40 24.30
CA ILE A 58 8.47 -15.00 23.08
C ILE A 58 7.47 -14.76 21.95
N THR A 59 7.70 -13.70 21.16
CA THR A 59 6.95 -13.42 19.92
C THR A 59 7.90 -13.56 18.72
N PRO A 60 7.49 -14.28 17.66
CA PRO A 60 8.23 -14.34 16.41
C PRO A 60 8.10 -13.03 15.60
N PHE A 61 9.21 -12.57 15.00
CA PHE A 61 9.27 -11.39 14.14
C PHE A 61 9.90 -11.74 12.79
N TYR A 62 9.45 -11.07 11.74
CA TYR A 62 10.15 -11.01 10.46
C TYR A 62 11.16 -9.86 10.44
N GLN A 63 12.36 -10.12 9.95
CA GLN A 63 13.42 -9.13 9.83
C GLN A 63 13.57 -8.67 8.39
N PHE A 64 13.57 -7.35 8.20
CA PHE A 64 13.90 -6.70 6.94
C PHE A 64 15.12 -5.78 7.13
N THR A 65 15.94 -5.64 6.10
CA THR A 65 16.95 -4.58 6.06
C THR A 65 16.34 -3.27 5.58
N ARG A 66 17.03 -2.15 5.79
CA ARG A 66 16.58 -0.85 5.26
C ARG A 66 16.55 -0.84 3.73
N ASN A 67 17.48 -1.52 3.07
CA ASN A 67 17.49 -1.62 1.61
C ASN A 67 16.26 -2.40 1.11
N GLU A 68 15.90 -3.50 1.77
CA GLU A 68 14.70 -4.27 1.43
C GLU A 68 13.43 -3.46 1.58
N VAL A 69 13.31 -2.67 2.66
CA VAL A 69 12.19 -1.73 2.84
C VAL A 69 12.16 -0.71 1.69
N ARG A 70 13.30 -0.17 1.28
CA ARG A 70 13.38 0.76 0.14
C ARG A 70 12.92 0.10 -1.16
N GLU A 71 13.37 -1.13 -1.44
CA GLU A 71 12.95 -1.87 -2.64
C GLU A 71 11.45 -2.17 -2.64
N ILE A 72 10.88 -2.55 -1.48
CA ILE A 72 9.43 -2.71 -1.31
C ILE A 72 8.71 -1.39 -1.63
N ASN A 73 9.17 -0.27 -1.09
CA ASN A 73 8.54 1.03 -1.32
C ASN A 73 8.55 1.43 -2.80
N VAL A 74 9.70 1.33 -3.45
CA VAL A 74 9.85 1.67 -4.88
C VAL A 74 8.95 0.78 -5.74
N ALA A 75 8.92 -0.53 -5.48
CA ALA A 75 8.06 -1.44 -6.23
C ALA A 75 6.58 -1.13 -6.01
N THR A 76 6.17 -0.86 -4.77
CA THR A 76 4.79 -0.50 -4.40
C THR A 76 4.32 0.75 -5.11
N GLU A 77 5.09 1.83 -5.06
CA GLU A 77 4.71 3.12 -5.65
C GLU A 77 4.63 3.04 -7.17
N ARG A 78 5.58 2.32 -7.81
CA ARG A 78 5.58 2.07 -9.26
C ARG A 78 4.36 1.26 -9.71
N VAL A 79 4.05 0.17 -9.01
CA VAL A 79 2.87 -0.65 -9.34
C VAL A 79 1.57 0.10 -9.09
N TYR A 80 1.49 0.89 -8.01
CA TYR A 80 0.34 1.76 -7.77
C TYR A 80 0.13 2.76 -8.92
N GLY A 81 1.19 3.48 -9.31
CA GLY A 81 1.14 4.43 -10.42
C GLY A 81 0.70 3.77 -11.73
N LEU A 82 1.28 2.61 -12.07
CA LEU A 82 0.87 1.82 -13.24
C LEU A 82 -0.63 1.48 -13.22
N LEU A 83 -1.16 1.03 -12.08
CA LEU A 83 -2.57 0.67 -11.95
C LEU A 83 -3.48 1.89 -12.15
N VAL A 84 -3.20 2.99 -11.46
CA VAL A 84 -3.99 4.23 -11.53
C VAL A 84 -3.96 4.82 -12.94
N ASP A 85 -2.77 4.98 -13.52
CA ASP A 85 -2.62 5.62 -14.83
C ASP A 85 -3.14 4.73 -15.96
N SER A 86 -3.17 3.40 -15.79
CA SER A 86 -3.85 2.51 -16.74
C SER A 86 -5.35 2.79 -16.87
N LEU A 87 -5.97 3.44 -15.87
CA LEU A 87 -7.37 3.82 -15.93
C LEU A 87 -7.63 4.97 -16.90
N ASP A 88 -6.65 5.82 -17.21
CA ASP A 88 -6.82 6.86 -18.24
C ASP A 88 -7.17 6.23 -19.59
N PHE A 89 -6.52 5.11 -19.91
CA PHE A 89 -6.87 4.32 -21.08
C PHE A 89 -8.23 3.65 -20.89
N LEU A 90 -8.45 2.93 -19.77
CA LEU A 90 -9.68 2.17 -19.53
C LEU A 90 -10.94 3.05 -19.60
N PHE A 91 -10.91 4.25 -19.02
CA PHE A 91 -12.03 5.19 -18.94
C PHE A 91 -12.10 6.17 -20.14
N SER A 92 -11.18 6.08 -21.09
CA SER A 92 -11.22 6.87 -22.32
C SER A 92 -12.42 6.51 -23.19
N ASP A 93 -12.92 7.45 -24.00
CA ASP A 93 -13.96 7.15 -24.99
C ASP A 93 -13.54 6.07 -25.99
N LYS A 94 -12.23 5.92 -26.21
CA LYS A 94 -11.66 4.90 -27.10
C LYS A 94 -11.83 3.50 -26.53
N TYR A 95 -11.56 3.28 -25.24
CA TYR A 95 -11.48 1.93 -24.65
C TYR A 95 -12.53 1.60 -23.59
N LYS A 96 -13.34 2.55 -23.12
CA LYS A 96 -14.38 2.28 -22.08
C LYS A 96 -15.37 1.18 -22.44
N HIS A 97 -15.56 0.90 -23.73
CA HIS A 97 -16.39 -0.22 -24.20
C HIS A 97 -15.79 -1.60 -23.84
N LEU A 98 -14.52 -1.66 -23.41
CA LEU A 98 -13.84 -2.88 -22.97
C LEU A 98 -14.03 -3.16 -21.47
N ILE A 99 -14.55 -2.22 -20.67
CA ILE A 99 -14.77 -2.43 -19.22
C ILE A 99 -15.54 -3.75 -18.92
N PRO A 100 -16.66 -4.07 -19.60
CA PRO A 100 -17.38 -5.32 -19.34
C PRO A 100 -16.55 -6.59 -19.58
N LYS A 101 -15.49 -6.53 -20.41
CA LYS A 101 -14.62 -7.67 -20.68
C LYS A 101 -13.78 -8.06 -19.48
N PHE A 102 -13.34 -7.09 -18.67
CA PHE A 102 -12.38 -7.31 -17.59
C PHE A 102 -13.03 -7.30 -16.20
N TYR A 103 -14.16 -6.62 -16.04
CA TYR A 103 -14.78 -6.37 -14.73
C TYR A 103 -16.12 -7.10 -14.53
N GLY A 104 -16.36 -8.14 -15.33
CA GLY A 104 -17.57 -8.96 -15.29
C GLY A 104 -18.70 -8.36 -16.11
N LYS A 105 -19.04 -9.00 -17.23
CA LYS A 105 -19.94 -8.40 -18.23
C LYS A 105 -21.33 -8.16 -17.67
N GLU A 106 -21.92 -9.18 -17.05
CA GLU A 106 -23.28 -9.11 -16.52
C GLU A 106 -23.37 -8.08 -15.39
N TRP A 107 -22.35 -8.00 -14.54
CA TRP A 107 -22.30 -7.06 -13.43
C TRP A 107 -22.25 -5.61 -13.94
N ILE A 108 -21.31 -5.31 -14.84
CA ILE A 108 -21.14 -3.98 -15.43
C ILE A 108 -22.40 -3.54 -16.21
N GLU A 109 -23.01 -4.43 -17.00
CA GLU A 109 -24.22 -4.10 -17.76
C GLU A 109 -25.45 -3.90 -16.87
N LYS A 110 -25.48 -4.54 -15.69
CA LYS A 110 -26.56 -4.40 -14.71
C LYS A 110 -26.49 -3.09 -13.93
N TYR A 111 -25.28 -2.53 -13.74
CA TYR A 111 -25.04 -1.34 -12.92
C TYR A 111 -24.35 -0.19 -13.67
N PRO A 112 -24.89 0.27 -14.82
CA PRO A 112 -24.19 1.24 -15.66
C PRO A 112 -24.02 2.61 -14.99
N GLU A 113 -24.94 3.03 -14.12
CA GLU A 113 -24.82 4.30 -13.39
C GLU A 113 -23.63 4.31 -12.41
N PHE A 114 -23.25 3.14 -11.87
CA PHE A 114 -22.06 3.03 -11.02
C PHE A 114 -20.78 3.26 -11.81
N VAL A 115 -20.67 2.68 -13.01
CA VAL A 115 -19.50 2.88 -13.88
C VAL A 115 -19.32 4.35 -14.26
N GLU A 116 -20.41 5.03 -14.62
CA GLU A 116 -20.38 6.47 -14.92
C GLU A 116 -19.99 7.29 -13.68
N TYR A 117 -20.45 6.91 -12.49
CA TYR A 117 -20.05 7.55 -11.24
C TYR A 117 -18.56 7.33 -10.94
N ALA A 118 -18.06 6.10 -11.09
CA ALA A 118 -16.64 5.79 -10.90
C ALA A 118 -15.74 6.60 -11.84
N ILE A 119 -16.08 6.66 -13.15
CA ILE A 119 -15.39 7.51 -14.13
C ILE A 119 -15.42 8.98 -13.70
N HIS A 120 -16.56 9.46 -13.18
CA HIS A 120 -16.65 10.82 -12.66
C HIS A 120 -15.73 11.04 -11.46
N THR A 121 -15.69 10.12 -10.48
CA THR A 121 -14.80 10.26 -9.31
C THR A 121 -13.32 10.24 -9.70
N PHE A 122 -12.93 9.43 -10.70
CA PHE A 122 -11.57 9.42 -11.24
C PHE A 122 -11.22 10.74 -11.91
N LYS A 123 -12.05 11.21 -12.86
CA LYS A 123 -11.82 12.46 -13.61
C LYS A 123 -11.80 13.72 -12.74
N ASN A 124 -12.43 13.69 -11.57
CA ASN A 124 -12.42 14.78 -10.61
C ASN A 124 -11.36 14.61 -9.51
N ASN A 125 -10.45 13.65 -9.67
CA ASN A 125 -9.37 13.34 -8.75
C ASN A 125 -9.87 13.19 -7.31
N HIS A 126 -10.95 12.43 -7.11
CA HIS A 126 -11.40 12.10 -5.77
C HIS A 126 -10.31 11.25 -5.09
N GLU A 127 -9.79 11.78 -3.99
CA GLU A 127 -8.63 11.25 -3.27
C GLU A 127 -8.97 9.96 -2.54
N SER A 128 -7.99 9.07 -2.51
CA SER A 128 -7.96 7.86 -1.67
C SER A 128 -7.28 8.16 -0.34
N ILE A 129 -7.52 7.32 0.68
CA ILE A 129 -6.98 7.55 2.03
C ILE A 129 -6.10 6.42 2.53
N TYR A 130 -6.27 5.19 2.03
CA TYR A 130 -5.40 4.08 2.39
C TYR A 130 -5.50 2.94 1.37
N GLY A 131 -4.65 1.92 1.49
CA GLY A 131 -4.67 0.74 0.63
C GLY A 131 -3.59 -0.25 1.02
N ARG A 132 -3.71 -1.52 0.60
CA ARG A 132 -2.70 -2.55 0.89
C ARG A 132 -2.43 -3.43 -0.32
N PHE A 133 -1.18 -3.59 -0.69
CA PHE A 133 -0.77 -4.63 -1.63
C PHE A 133 -0.33 -5.89 -0.92
N ASP A 134 -0.63 -7.04 -1.53
CA ASP A 134 -0.16 -8.35 -1.11
C ASP A 134 0.93 -8.82 -2.09
N ILE A 135 2.15 -9.01 -1.59
CA ILE A 135 3.38 -9.15 -2.38
C ILE A 135 4.01 -10.54 -2.18
N ALA A 136 4.35 -11.19 -3.28
CA ALA A 136 5.23 -12.35 -3.33
C ALA A 136 6.67 -11.91 -3.04
N TYR A 137 7.33 -12.54 -2.08
CA TYR A 137 8.64 -12.12 -1.63
C TYR A 137 9.61 -13.29 -1.54
N ASP A 138 10.84 -13.08 -2.03
CA ASP A 138 11.94 -14.02 -1.84
C ASP A 138 12.62 -13.72 -0.50
N PHE A 139 12.17 -14.37 0.56
CA PHE A 139 12.80 -14.26 1.88
C PHE A 139 14.23 -14.82 1.90
N GLU A 140 14.59 -15.78 1.04
CA GLU A 140 15.97 -16.29 1.04
C GLU A 140 16.95 -15.21 0.56
N LYS A 141 16.55 -14.42 -0.45
CA LYS A 141 17.39 -13.35 -1.01
C LYS A 141 17.09 -11.95 -0.48
N GLY A 142 15.93 -11.74 0.11
CA GLY A 142 15.46 -10.41 0.47
C GLY A 142 15.08 -9.57 -0.74
N LYS A 143 14.20 -10.08 -1.60
CA LYS A 143 13.79 -9.38 -2.84
C LYS A 143 12.29 -9.45 -3.07
N VAL A 144 11.69 -8.36 -3.53
CA VAL A 144 10.34 -8.34 -4.09
C VAL A 144 10.30 -9.19 -5.37
N LEU A 145 9.33 -10.10 -5.47
CA LEU A 145 9.09 -10.89 -6.68
C LEU A 145 8.01 -10.25 -7.53
N LYS A 146 6.76 -10.30 -7.07
CA LYS A 146 5.58 -9.85 -7.82
C LYS A 146 4.42 -9.48 -6.90
N PHE A 147 3.44 -8.77 -7.42
CA PHE A 147 2.23 -8.37 -6.70
C PHE A 147 1.08 -9.34 -7.02
N TYR A 148 0.46 -9.91 -5.99
CA TYR A 148 -0.66 -10.83 -6.16
C TYR A 148 -1.97 -10.11 -6.43
N GLU A 149 -2.23 -9.05 -5.66
CA GLU A 149 -3.44 -8.22 -5.72
C GLU A 149 -3.23 -6.89 -4.97
N GLY A 150 -4.06 -5.90 -5.30
CA GLY A 150 -4.23 -4.67 -4.54
C GLY A 150 -5.54 -4.69 -3.78
N ASN A 151 -5.49 -4.77 -2.46
CA ASN A 151 -6.64 -4.54 -1.60
C ASN A 151 -6.75 -3.03 -1.36
N LEU A 152 -7.29 -2.32 -2.34
CA LEU A 152 -7.25 -0.85 -2.42
C LEU A 152 -8.59 -0.19 -2.04
N ASP A 153 -9.64 -0.95 -1.74
CA ASP A 153 -10.95 -0.42 -1.35
C ASP A 153 -11.16 -0.54 0.16
N THR A 154 -11.09 -1.77 0.67
CA THR A 154 -11.41 -2.08 2.08
C THR A 154 -10.44 -3.09 2.70
N PRO A 155 -9.11 -2.85 2.68
CA PRO A 155 -8.17 -3.69 3.40
C PRO A 155 -8.33 -3.57 4.91
N THR A 156 -8.19 -4.69 5.60
CA THR A 156 -8.14 -4.81 7.07
C THR A 156 -6.70 -5.11 7.53
N MET A 157 -6.47 -5.53 8.78
CA MET A 157 -5.14 -5.66 9.42
C MET A 157 -4.43 -4.32 9.72
N TYR A 158 -5.18 -3.22 9.70
CA TYR A 158 -4.60 -1.89 9.90
C TYR A 158 -4.10 -1.73 11.35
N PHE A 159 -4.90 -2.15 12.33
CA PHE A 159 -4.52 -2.12 13.75
C PHE A 159 -3.31 -2.99 14.06
N ASP A 160 -3.24 -4.19 13.49
CA ASP A 160 -2.09 -5.07 13.65
C ASP A 160 -0.79 -4.40 13.18
N SER A 161 -0.85 -3.80 12.00
CA SER A 161 0.31 -3.18 11.36
C SER A 161 0.76 -1.88 12.01
N VAL A 162 -0.17 -1.10 12.58
CA VAL A 162 0.12 0.19 13.21
C VAL A 162 0.37 0.00 14.71
N VAL A 163 -0.65 -0.43 15.44
CA VAL A 163 -0.69 -0.41 16.91
C VAL A 163 0.01 -1.63 17.49
N MET A 164 -0.35 -2.85 17.05
CA MET A 164 0.22 -4.07 17.62
C MET A 164 1.73 -4.16 17.36
N ASN A 165 2.17 -3.89 16.13
CA ASN A 165 3.61 -3.91 15.79
C ASN A 165 4.39 -2.89 16.64
N ASN A 166 3.90 -1.65 16.70
CA ASN A 166 4.53 -0.59 17.49
C ASN A 166 4.58 -0.96 18.98
N HIS A 167 3.48 -1.43 19.54
CA HIS A 167 3.38 -1.84 20.94
C HIS A 167 4.43 -2.89 21.30
N LEU A 168 4.58 -3.93 20.48
CA LEU A 168 5.57 -4.97 20.71
C LEU A 168 7.01 -4.43 20.67
N LEU A 169 7.31 -3.53 19.74
CA LEU A 169 8.65 -2.93 19.61
C LEU A 169 8.95 -1.90 20.71
N GLU A 170 7.97 -1.09 21.14
CA GLU A 170 8.12 -0.19 22.28
C GLU A 170 8.43 -0.96 23.57
N ARG A 171 7.75 -2.09 23.79
CA ARG A 171 8.02 -2.97 24.93
C ARG A 171 9.43 -3.59 24.90
N LEU A 172 10.03 -3.72 23.71
CA LEU A 172 11.41 -4.14 23.52
C LEU A 172 12.42 -2.99 23.64
N GLY A 173 11.97 -1.73 23.67
CA GLY A 173 12.83 -0.54 23.56
C GLY A 173 13.33 -0.26 22.15
N GLU A 174 12.65 -0.80 21.13
CA GLU A 174 13.03 -0.80 19.71
C GLU A 174 11.96 -0.13 18.83
N GLY A 175 11.18 0.81 19.38
CA GLY A 175 10.05 1.45 18.67
C GLY A 175 10.41 2.14 17.35
N GLU A 176 11.68 2.55 17.16
CA GLU A 176 12.16 3.16 15.91
C GLU A 176 12.64 2.12 14.87
N SER A 177 12.68 0.84 15.22
CA SER A 177 13.19 -0.26 14.40
C SER A 177 12.07 -0.88 13.55
N GLN A 178 11.27 -0.05 12.88
CA GLN A 178 10.15 -0.48 12.03
C GLN A 178 9.92 0.46 10.85
N TYR A 179 9.04 0.02 9.95
CA TYR A 179 8.48 0.86 8.90
C TYR A 179 6.96 0.66 8.87
N ASN A 180 6.25 1.57 9.52
CA ASN A 180 4.81 1.52 9.79
C ASN A 180 4.20 2.94 9.91
N LEU A 181 4.58 3.83 8.99
CA LEU A 181 4.21 5.25 8.94
C LEU A 181 2.81 5.53 8.37
N GLN A 182 2.01 4.51 8.03
CA GLN A 182 0.73 4.68 7.34
C GLN A 182 -0.28 5.51 8.12
N TYR A 183 -0.30 5.40 9.45
CA TYR A 183 -1.16 6.24 10.30
C TYR A 183 -0.69 7.70 10.29
N GLU A 184 0.61 7.93 10.51
CA GLU A 184 1.20 9.26 10.55
C GLU A 184 1.11 9.98 9.21
N ASN A 185 1.33 9.25 8.10
CA ASN A 185 1.23 9.81 6.76
C ASN A 185 -0.21 10.13 6.39
N LEU A 186 -1.19 9.28 6.76
CA LEU A 186 -2.60 9.63 6.63
C LEU A 186 -2.95 10.88 7.45
N ALA A 187 -2.59 10.91 8.74
CA ALA A 187 -2.86 12.03 9.64
C ALA A 187 -2.33 13.37 9.10
N LYS A 188 -1.10 13.39 8.56
CA LYS A 188 -0.50 14.59 7.93
C LYS A 188 -1.27 15.06 6.70
N ASN A 189 -1.97 14.16 6.02
CA ASN A 189 -2.71 14.45 4.78
C ASN A 189 -4.20 14.75 5.00
N VAL A 190 -4.75 14.60 6.21
CA VAL A 190 -6.19 14.81 6.48
C VAL A 190 -6.69 16.17 5.97
N SER A 191 -5.96 17.24 6.23
CA SER A 191 -6.35 18.59 5.78
C SER A 191 -6.31 18.74 4.25
N ARG A 192 -5.41 18.03 3.56
CA ARG A 192 -5.34 18.01 2.09
C ARG A 192 -6.56 17.27 1.53
N VAL A 193 -6.79 16.05 2.03
CA VAL A 193 -7.88 15.14 1.60
C VAL A 193 -9.27 15.80 1.77
N LEU A 194 -9.48 16.49 2.89
CA LEU A 194 -10.75 17.15 3.21
C LEU A 194 -10.92 18.52 2.55
N GLY A 195 -9.82 19.13 2.11
CA GLY A 195 -9.79 20.53 1.69
C GLY A 195 -10.02 21.52 2.84
N LEU A 196 -10.24 22.80 2.48
CA LEU A 196 -10.25 23.93 3.43
C LEU A 196 -11.60 24.19 4.12
N ASN A 197 -12.64 23.42 3.79
CA ASN A 197 -13.99 23.64 4.33
C ASN A 197 -14.22 22.82 5.60
N GLU A 198 -15.11 23.28 6.48
CA GLU A 198 -15.61 22.44 7.56
C GLU A 198 -16.44 21.29 6.97
N ASN A 199 -16.10 20.06 7.35
CA ASN A 199 -16.76 18.86 6.86
C ASN A 199 -17.54 18.13 7.96
N LYS A 200 -18.43 17.25 7.52
CA LYS A 200 -19.16 16.29 8.36
C LYS A 200 -18.93 14.91 7.77
N ILE A 201 -18.19 14.10 8.51
CA ILE A 201 -17.56 12.89 8.02
C ILE A 201 -18.16 11.70 8.77
N ALA A 202 -18.72 10.75 8.04
CA ALA A 202 -19.13 9.46 8.58
C ALA A 202 -18.02 8.43 8.37
N PHE A 203 -17.67 7.69 9.42
CA PHE A 203 -16.84 6.49 9.38
C PHE A 203 -17.74 5.31 9.73
N LEU A 204 -17.87 4.39 8.78
CA LEU A 204 -18.88 3.33 8.80
C LEU A 204 -18.24 1.95 8.68
N PHE A 205 -18.73 1.00 9.47
CA PHE A 205 -18.26 -0.40 9.51
C PHE A 205 -19.43 -1.35 9.76
N ASP A 206 -19.25 -2.65 9.51
CA ASP A 206 -20.18 -3.69 9.99
C ASP A 206 -19.89 -3.99 11.47
N SER A 207 -20.83 -3.66 12.35
CA SER A 207 -20.66 -3.91 13.79
C SER A 207 -20.70 -5.38 14.20
N ASN A 208 -21.00 -6.31 13.28
CA ASN A 208 -20.86 -7.74 13.53
C ASN A 208 -19.42 -8.23 13.33
N ILE A 209 -18.52 -7.41 12.77
CA ILE A 209 -17.15 -7.78 12.44
C ILE A 209 -16.18 -6.91 13.25
N THR A 210 -15.47 -7.53 14.18
CA THR A 210 -14.56 -6.81 15.11
C THR A 210 -13.37 -6.18 14.38
N GLU A 211 -12.80 -6.89 13.40
CA GLU A 211 -11.68 -6.37 12.59
C GLU A 211 -12.09 -5.11 11.80
N ASP A 212 -13.35 -5.05 11.34
CA ASP A 212 -13.87 -3.90 10.61
C ASP A 212 -14.05 -2.69 11.52
N ALA A 213 -14.62 -2.91 12.70
CA ALA A 213 -14.79 -1.88 13.72
C ALA A 213 -13.44 -1.26 14.14
N ILE A 214 -12.45 -2.10 14.44
CA ILE A 214 -11.12 -1.66 14.89
C ILE A 214 -10.37 -0.91 13.78
N THR A 215 -10.40 -1.43 12.54
CA THR A 215 -9.77 -0.75 11.39
C THR A 215 -10.39 0.62 11.17
N THR A 216 -11.72 0.71 11.19
CA THR A 216 -12.46 1.95 10.96
C THR A 216 -12.27 2.96 12.10
N GLU A 217 -12.20 2.49 13.34
CA GLU A 217 -11.96 3.34 14.51
C GLU A 217 -10.58 4.01 14.46
N LEU A 218 -9.53 3.31 14.02
CA LEU A 218 -8.22 3.92 13.83
C LEU A 218 -8.21 4.97 12.72
N LEU A 219 -8.88 4.71 11.59
CA LEU A 219 -9.01 5.72 10.53
C LEU A 219 -9.81 6.93 11.01
N PHE A 220 -10.87 6.70 11.78
CA PHE A 220 -11.64 7.76 12.44
C PHE A 220 -10.75 8.61 13.36
N GLN A 221 -9.92 7.98 14.22
CA GLN A 221 -9.00 8.70 15.13
C GLN A 221 -7.99 9.55 14.35
N ALA A 222 -7.40 9.01 13.27
CA ALA A 222 -6.47 9.74 12.41
C ALA A 222 -7.09 11.04 11.88
N PHE A 223 -8.37 11.00 11.49
CA PHE A 223 -9.09 12.19 11.04
C PHE A 223 -9.49 13.09 12.20
N ASN A 224 -10.16 12.55 13.21
CA ASN A 224 -10.73 13.29 14.35
C ASN A 224 -9.67 14.14 15.08
N ASP A 225 -8.46 13.62 15.21
CA ASP A 225 -7.38 14.30 15.94
C ASP A 225 -6.65 15.36 15.08
N ASN A 226 -6.85 15.34 13.76
CA ASN A 226 -6.13 16.18 12.79
C ASN A 226 -7.06 17.11 11.97
N THR A 227 -8.32 17.28 12.39
CA THR A 227 -9.27 18.21 11.75
C THR A 227 -10.21 18.86 12.77
N SER A 228 -10.77 20.03 12.42
CA SER A 228 -11.89 20.64 13.14
C SER A 228 -13.26 20.19 12.61
N SER A 229 -13.28 19.36 11.56
CA SER A 229 -14.50 18.77 11.00
C SER A 229 -15.19 17.85 12.01
N LEU A 230 -16.51 17.72 11.90
CA LEU A 230 -17.25 16.76 12.71
C LEU A 230 -17.02 15.35 12.16
N CYS A 231 -16.33 14.50 12.91
CA CYS A 231 -16.19 13.08 12.60
C CYS A 231 -17.21 12.27 13.42
N MET A 232 -17.89 11.32 12.79
CA MET A 232 -18.86 10.43 13.40
C MET A 232 -18.48 8.98 13.08
N LEU A 233 -18.50 8.10 14.08
CA LEU A 233 -18.23 6.67 13.93
C LEU A 233 -19.52 5.88 14.19
N SER A 234 -19.94 5.02 13.26
CA SER A 234 -21.24 4.33 13.36
C SER A 234 -21.32 3.06 12.52
N ASP A 235 -22.40 2.30 12.70
CA ASP A 235 -22.69 1.12 11.88
C ASP A 235 -23.14 1.54 10.46
N ILE A 236 -22.69 0.81 9.44
CA ILE A 236 -23.05 1.05 8.04
C ILE A 236 -24.56 1.06 7.81
N ASN A 237 -25.32 0.23 8.53
CA ASN A 237 -26.78 0.14 8.43
C ASN A 237 -27.51 1.35 9.00
N LYS A 238 -26.81 2.37 9.54
CA LYS A 238 -27.41 3.65 9.95
C LYS A 238 -27.29 4.75 8.90
N LEU A 239 -26.45 4.58 7.87
CA LEU A 239 -26.38 5.54 6.77
C LEU A 239 -27.71 5.56 6.02
N ARG A 240 -28.25 6.75 5.78
CA ARG A 240 -29.49 6.93 5.02
C ARG A 240 -29.26 7.88 3.86
N TYR A 241 -30.04 7.71 2.81
CA TYR A 241 -30.21 8.71 1.78
C TYR A 241 -31.59 9.35 1.93
N ASP A 242 -31.63 10.60 2.40
CA ASP A 242 -32.88 11.31 2.69
C ASP A 242 -33.47 11.89 1.41
N TRP A 243 -34.54 11.25 0.93
CA TRP A 243 -35.28 11.62 -0.27
C TRP A 243 -36.24 12.80 -0.08
N GLU A 244 -36.56 13.19 1.16
CA GLU A 244 -37.55 14.22 1.46
C GLU A 244 -36.96 15.64 1.47
N LEU A 245 -35.64 15.76 1.53
CA LEU A 245 -34.95 17.04 1.45
C LEU A 245 -35.10 17.67 0.05
N ASN A 246 -35.20 19.02 0.02
CA ASN A 246 -35.27 19.81 -1.23
C ASN A 246 -34.06 19.57 -2.17
N LYS A 247 -32.99 18.97 -1.64
CA LYS A 247 -31.91 18.28 -2.36
C LYS A 247 -31.61 17.01 -1.57
N PRO A 248 -31.84 15.80 -2.12
CA PRO A 248 -31.57 14.57 -1.41
C PRO A 248 -30.09 14.44 -1.03
N LYS A 249 -29.81 13.97 0.19
CA LYS A 249 -28.47 13.91 0.76
C LYS A 249 -28.29 12.69 1.64
N PHE A 250 -27.04 12.26 1.79
CA PHE A 250 -26.68 11.29 2.79
C PHE A 250 -26.77 11.90 4.20
N THR A 251 -27.37 11.15 5.10
CA THR A 251 -27.51 11.49 6.52
C THR A 251 -27.07 10.33 7.40
N LEU A 252 -26.52 10.66 8.56
CA LEU A 252 -26.21 9.73 9.64
C LEU A 252 -26.83 10.31 10.92
N ASP A 253 -27.78 9.60 11.52
CA ASP A 253 -28.52 10.07 12.70
C ASP A 253 -29.05 11.52 12.54
N ASP A 254 -29.75 11.78 11.42
CA ASP A 254 -30.30 13.08 10.99
C ASP A 254 -29.25 14.19 10.70
N VAL A 255 -27.95 13.87 10.78
CA VAL A 255 -26.87 14.78 10.40
C VAL A 255 -26.52 14.56 8.93
N VAL A 256 -26.69 15.60 8.09
CA VAL A 256 -26.19 15.59 6.71
C VAL A 256 -24.66 15.46 6.71
N VAL A 257 -24.16 14.42 6.05
CA VAL A 257 -22.72 14.15 5.88
C VAL A 257 -22.27 14.46 4.45
N ASN A 258 -21.06 14.99 4.32
CA ASN A 258 -20.46 15.36 3.02
C ASN A 258 -19.20 14.55 2.69
N HIS A 259 -18.70 13.76 3.64
CA HIS A 259 -17.67 12.75 3.42
C HIS A 259 -18.10 11.45 4.11
N ILE A 260 -17.89 10.32 3.46
CA ILE A 260 -18.31 9.01 3.96
C ILE A 260 -17.16 8.04 3.73
N PHE A 261 -16.51 7.62 4.80
CA PHE A 261 -15.71 6.41 4.79
C PHE A 261 -16.61 5.21 5.11
N ALA A 262 -16.55 4.17 4.28
CA ALA A 262 -17.23 2.91 4.55
C ALA A 262 -16.25 1.76 4.36
N LEU A 263 -15.98 1.02 5.44
CA LEU A 263 -15.30 -0.27 5.36
C LEU A 263 -16.32 -1.33 4.93
N TYR A 264 -16.89 -1.11 3.74
CA TYR A 264 -17.90 -1.95 3.11
C TYR A 264 -17.67 -1.81 1.59
N PRO A 265 -17.34 -2.90 0.89
CA PRO A 265 -16.80 -2.78 -0.47
C PRO A 265 -17.84 -2.24 -1.46
N TRP A 266 -17.35 -1.57 -2.50
CA TRP A 266 -18.21 -0.97 -3.53
C TRP A 266 -19.15 -1.98 -4.19
N GLU A 267 -18.72 -3.23 -4.38
CA GLU A 267 -19.55 -4.31 -4.88
C GLU A 267 -20.87 -4.43 -4.09
N ASP A 268 -20.75 -4.51 -2.77
CA ASP A 268 -21.87 -4.71 -1.85
C ASP A 268 -22.71 -3.43 -1.70
N MET A 269 -22.05 -2.27 -1.62
CA MET A 269 -22.75 -0.96 -1.65
C MET A 269 -23.59 -0.79 -2.92
N VAL A 270 -23.09 -1.21 -4.08
CA VAL A 270 -23.83 -1.15 -5.34
C VAL A 270 -25.04 -2.08 -5.29
N TYR A 271 -24.90 -3.31 -4.78
CA TYR A 271 -26.03 -4.21 -4.60
C TYR A 271 -27.12 -3.58 -3.73
N ASP A 272 -26.76 -3.01 -2.59
CA ASP A 272 -27.69 -2.43 -1.63
C ASP A 272 -28.38 -1.16 -2.17
N PHE A 273 -27.62 -0.23 -2.76
CA PHE A 273 -28.22 0.97 -3.36
C PHE A 273 -29.18 0.64 -4.50
N TYR A 274 -28.95 -0.45 -5.25
CA TYR A 274 -29.88 -0.92 -6.28
C TYR A 274 -31.08 -1.70 -5.75
N ALA A 275 -31.01 -2.21 -4.52
CA ALA A 275 -32.15 -2.80 -3.83
C ALA A 275 -33.11 -1.72 -3.28
N GLU A 276 -32.63 -0.50 -3.04
CA GLU A 276 -33.45 0.63 -2.61
C GLU A 276 -34.31 1.24 -3.73
N PHE A 277 -35.50 1.75 -3.34
CA PHE A 277 -36.35 2.54 -4.22
C PHE A 277 -36.87 3.79 -3.50
N PRO A 278 -36.47 5.01 -3.93
CA PRO A 278 -35.61 5.30 -5.07
C PRO A 278 -34.14 4.92 -4.83
N ASN A 279 -33.34 4.80 -5.91
CA ASN A 279 -31.95 4.32 -5.87
C ASN A 279 -30.96 5.50 -5.84
N PRO A 280 -30.12 5.64 -4.79
CA PRO A 280 -29.17 6.75 -4.68
C PRO A 280 -28.14 6.83 -5.81
N LEU A 281 -27.64 5.70 -6.31
CA LEU A 281 -26.68 5.67 -7.42
C LEU A 281 -27.30 6.11 -8.74
N LYS A 282 -28.58 5.86 -9.01
CA LYS A 282 -29.22 6.39 -10.23
C LYS A 282 -29.29 7.91 -10.25
N GLU A 283 -29.30 8.53 -9.06
CA GLU A 283 -29.34 9.97 -8.87
C GLU A 283 -27.96 10.53 -8.47
N TRP A 284 -26.86 9.82 -8.75
CA TRP A 284 -25.51 10.22 -8.34
C TRP A 284 -25.16 11.67 -8.70
N LYS A 285 -25.62 12.14 -9.85
CA LYS A 285 -25.40 13.52 -10.33
C LYS A 285 -26.03 14.59 -9.42
N GLN A 286 -27.01 14.24 -8.59
CA GLN A 286 -27.64 15.16 -7.65
C GLN A 286 -26.78 15.40 -6.40
N TRP A 287 -25.89 14.46 -6.06
CA TRP A 287 -25.15 14.49 -4.80
C TRP A 287 -23.62 14.42 -4.93
N ALA A 288 -23.08 13.94 -6.05
CA ALA A 288 -21.63 13.72 -6.21
C ALA A 288 -20.76 14.98 -6.03
N ASP A 289 -21.30 16.17 -6.34
CA ASP A 289 -20.61 17.46 -6.12
C ASP A 289 -20.61 17.91 -4.65
N HIS A 290 -21.33 17.19 -3.78
CA HIS A 290 -21.58 17.59 -2.39
C HIS A 290 -21.29 16.48 -1.37
N THR A 291 -21.13 15.23 -1.83
CA THR A 291 -20.78 14.08 -1.00
C THR A 291 -19.66 13.29 -1.66
N ARG A 292 -18.58 13.06 -0.92
CA ARG A 292 -17.45 12.22 -1.33
C ARG A 292 -17.43 10.93 -0.52
N PHE A 293 -17.10 9.83 -1.19
CA PHE A 293 -16.85 8.55 -0.55
C PHE A 293 -15.35 8.28 -0.45
N PHE A 294 -14.95 7.64 0.64
CA PHE A 294 -13.64 7.07 0.89
C PHE A 294 -13.83 5.56 1.14
N GLU A 295 -13.24 4.68 0.36
CA GLU A 295 -12.50 4.94 -0.88
C GLU A 295 -13.42 5.41 -2.02
N PRO A 296 -12.94 6.24 -2.97
CA PRO A 296 -13.74 6.71 -4.10
C PRO A 296 -14.10 5.58 -5.07
N ALA A 297 -15.24 5.69 -5.77
CA ALA A 297 -15.78 4.61 -6.61
C ALA A 297 -14.84 4.08 -7.70
N TRP A 298 -13.88 4.89 -8.18
CA TRP A 298 -12.86 4.41 -9.11
C TRP A 298 -11.93 3.33 -8.51
N ARG A 299 -11.80 3.27 -7.18
CA ARG A 299 -10.97 2.29 -6.47
C ARG A 299 -11.46 0.86 -6.60
N PHE A 300 -12.75 0.66 -6.90
CA PHE A 300 -13.27 -0.62 -7.35
C PHE A 300 -12.44 -1.17 -8.52
N PHE A 301 -12.07 -0.33 -9.49
CA PHE A 301 -11.40 -0.78 -10.71
C PHE A 301 -9.95 -1.18 -10.51
N VAL A 302 -9.25 -0.64 -9.52
CA VAL A 302 -7.87 -1.06 -9.18
C VAL A 302 -7.82 -2.11 -8.07
N SER A 303 -8.91 -2.30 -7.33
CA SER A 303 -9.04 -3.38 -6.34
C SER A 303 -9.54 -4.69 -6.96
N ASN A 304 -10.35 -4.60 -8.02
CA ASN A 304 -10.89 -5.76 -8.72
C ASN A 304 -9.79 -6.46 -9.52
N LYS A 305 -9.75 -7.79 -9.45
CA LYS A 305 -8.67 -8.58 -10.05
C LYS A 305 -8.62 -8.49 -11.58
N GLY A 306 -9.68 -8.03 -12.23
CA GLY A 306 -9.73 -7.72 -13.65
C GLY A 306 -8.67 -6.73 -14.12
N VAL A 307 -8.21 -5.84 -13.24
CA VAL A 307 -7.17 -4.85 -13.56
C VAL A 307 -5.86 -5.49 -14.00
N TRP A 308 -5.49 -6.63 -13.41
CA TRP A 308 -4.28 -7.35 -13.77
C TRP A 308 -4.36 -7.90 -15.19
N ALA A 309 -5.54 -8.40 -15.59
CA ALA A 309 -5.77 -8.85 -16.96
C ALA A 309 -5.87 -7.68 -17.95
N TRP A 310 -6.33 -6.52 -17.49
CA TRP A 310 -6.30 -5.28 -18.26
C TRP A 310 -4.86 -4.83 -18.55
N LEU A 311 -3.97 -4.84 -17.55
CA LEU A 311 -2.55 -4.51 -17.74
C LEU A 311 -1.88 -5.44 -18.76
N THR A 312 -2.08 -6.76 -18.63
CA THR A 312 -1.55 -7.73 -19.61
C THR A 312 -2.13 -7.49 -21.01
N TYR A 313 -3.40 -7.09 -21.12
CA TYR A 313 -4.01 -6.78 -22.41
C TYR A 313 -3.47 -5.47 -23.02
N LEU A 314 -3.19 -4.45 -22.20
CA LEU A 314 -2.53 -3.23 -22.64
C LEU A 314 -1.16 -3.55 -23.27
N GLU A 315 -0.34 -4.33 -22.57
CA GLU A 315 1.00 -4.72 -23.00
C GLU A 315 0.98 -5.65 -24.23
N GLU A 316 0.26 -6.77 -24.15
CA GLU A 316 0.36 -7.82 -25.16
C GLU A 316 -0.45 -7.52 -26.44
N VAL A 317 -1.48 -6.67 -26.35
CA VAL A 317 -2.42 -6.42 -27.46
C VAL A 317 -2.43 -4.94 -27.85
N LEU A 318 -2.87 -4.05 -26.96
CA LEU A 318 -3.11 -2.66 -27.34
C LEU A 318 -1.83 -1.89 -27.68
N ALA A 319 -0.70 -2.17 -27.04
CA ALA A 319 0.59 -1.56 -27.37
C ALA A 319 1.05 -1.85 -28.82
N LYS A 320 0.54 -2.92 -29.45
CA LYS A 320 0.82 -3.22 -30.87
C LYS A 320 -0.08 -2.44 -31.83
N GLU A 321 -1.18 -1.89 -31.32
CA GLU A 321 -2.25 -1.25 -32.10
C GLU A 321 -2.35 0.26 -31.86
N ASP A 322 -1.81 0.76 -30.74
CA ASP A 322 -1.86 2.16 -30.32
C ASP A 322 -0.51 2.65 -29.80
N GLU A 323 0.09 3.61 -30.49
CA GLU A 323 1.38 4.21 -30.14
C GLU A 323 1.36 4.90 -28.76
N ASN A 324 0.22 5.44 -28.31
CA ASN A 324 0.13 6.04 -26.98
C ASN A 324 0.17 4.98 -25.88
N VAL A 325 -0.46 3.81 -26.13
CA VAL A 325 -0.38 2.67 -25.21
C VAL A 325 1.04 2.11 -25.21
N ALA A 326 1.69 2.02 -26.38
CA ALA A 326 3.08 1.57 -26.47
C ALA A 326 4.02 2.46 -25.65
N ALA A 327 3.89 3.79 -25.77
CA ALA A 327 4.69 4.74 -25.02
C ALA A 327 4.42 4.66 -23.51
N PHE A 328 3.16 4.45 -23.10
CA PHE A 328 2.80 4.21 -21.70
C PHE A 328 3.45 2.93 -21.14
N ILE A 329 3.38 1.82 -21.88
CA ILE A 329 4.03 0.58 -21.47
C ILE A 329 5.56 0.76 -21.37
N GLU A 330 6.17 1.48 -22.31
CA GLU A 330 7.60 1.81 -22.28
C GLU A 330 7.98 2.63 -21.05
N SER A 331 7.13 3.57 -20.60
CA SER A 331 7.39 4.37 -19.40
C SER A 331 7.19 3.63 -18.08
N TYR A 332 6.64 2.40 -18.10
CA TYR A 332 6.34 1.58 -16.92
C TYR A 332 6.99 0.18 -16.96
N LEU A 333 8.05 0.00 -17.76
CA LEU A 333 8.74 -1.30 -17.87
C LEU A 333 9.27 -1.81 -16.52
N ASP A 334 9.72 -0.89 -15.66
CA ASP A 334 10.19 -1.18 -14.31
C ASP A 334 9.06 -1.62 -13.36
N ALA A 335 7.87 -1.05 -13.49
CA ALA A 335 6.68 -1.47 -12.75
C ALA A 335 6.16 -2.83 -13.25
N LEU A 336 6.18 -3.06 -14.56
CA LEU A 336 5.75 -4.31 -15.19
C LEU A 336 6.61 -5.52 -14.78
N GLU A 337 7.87 -5.31 -14.36
CA GLU A 337 8.67 -6.37 -13.73
C GLU A 337 7.98 -6.97 -12.50
N TYR A 338 7.12 -6.23 -11.82
CA TYR A 338 6.43 -6.67 -10.60
C TYR A 338 4.99 -7.17 -10.85
N VAL A 339 4.49 -7.05 -12.07
CA VAL A 339 3.13 -7.48 -12.47
C VAL A 339 3.14 -8.97 -12.82
N ILE A 340 2.14 -9.71 -12.32
CA ILE A 340 1.92 -11.11 -12.71
C ILE A 340 1.01 -11.14 -13.94
N PRO A 341 1.44 -11.73 -15.06
CA PRO A 341 0.59 -11.90 -16.24
C PRO A 341 -0.73 -12.57 -15.87
N SER A 342 -1.83 -11.92 -16.26
CA SER A 342 -3.18 -12.34 -15.88
C SER A 342 -4.11 -12.26 -17.10
N TYR A 343 -5.09 -13.15 -17.17
CA TYR A 343 -5.94 -13.28 -18.35
C TYR A 343 -7.40 -13.52 -17.95
N MET A 344 -8.35 -12.92 -18.68
CA MET A 344 -9.77 -13.27 -18.57
C MET A 344 -10.08 -14.63 -19.20
N GLU A 345 -9.31 -15.01 -20.22
CA GLU A 345 -9.37 -16.32 -20.87
C GLU A 345 -8.00 -16.98 -20.79
N LYS A 346 -7.93 -18.19 -20.22
CA LYS A 346 -6.66 -18.89 -20.04
C LYS A 346 -6.00 -19.23 -21.38
N PRO A 347 -4.80 -18.71 -21.70
CA PRO A 347 -4.10 -19.09 -22.92
C PRO A 347 -3.53 -20.51 -22.79
N GLU A 348 -3.45 -21.25 -23.90
CA GLU A 348 -2.99 -22.65 -23.90
C GLU A 348 -1.57 -22.83 -23.32
N ARG A 349 -0.72 -21.81 -23.46
CA ARG A 349 0.66 -21.77 -22.95
C ARG A 349 0.73 -21.69 -21.43
N LEU A 350 -0.32 -21.20 -20.78
CA LEU A 350 -0.34 -21.02 -19.32
C LEU A 350 -0.69 -22.36 -18.66
N LYS A 351 0.36 -23.02 -18.14
CA LYS A 351 0.28 -24.34 -17.51
C LYS A 351 0.25 -24.28 -15.97
N ASN A 352 0.96 -23.31 -15.40
CA ASN A 352 1.01 -23.08 -13.96
C ASN A 352 0.29 -21.75 -13.68
N TYR A 353 -0.84 -21.81 -12.99
CA TYR A 353 -1.67 -20.64 -12.78
C TYR A 353 -2.56 -20.77 -11.55
N VAL A 354 -3.04 -19.62 -11.10
CA VAL A 354 -4.05 -19.47 -10.07
C VAL A 354 -5.30 -18.89 -10.72
N LYS A 355 -6.43 -19.59 -10.59
CA LYS A 355 -7.74 -19.09 -10.99
C LYS A 355 -8.38 -18.39 -9.78
N LYS A 356 -8.75 -17.12 -9.94
CA LYS A 356 -9.27 -16.26 -8.87
C LYS A 356 -10.54 -15.54 -9.31
N PRO A 357 -11.60 -15.48 -8.47
CA PRO A 357 -12.81 -14.70 -8.75
C PRO A 357 -12.50 -13.20 -8.80
N LEU A 358 -13.13 -12.44 -9.71
CA LEU A 358 -12.85 -11.01 -9.91
C LEU A 358 -13.01 -10.18 -8.64
N GLN A 359 -14.10 -10.40 -7.91
CA GLN A 359 -14.50 -9.66 -6.71
C GLN A 359 -14.16 -10.42 -5.41
N GLY A 360 -13.53 -11.60 -5.51
CA GLY A 360 -13.36 -12.44 -4.33
C GLY A 360 -12.33 -11.93 -3.33
N ARG A 361 -12.61 -12.22 -2.06
CA ARG A 361 -11.85 -11.80 -0.87
C ARG A 361 -11.47 -12.99 -0.01
N MET A 362 -10.54 -12.80 0.93
CA MET A 362 -10.19 -13.80 1.95
C MET A 362 -9.87 -15.19 1.38
N SER A 363 -9.20 -15.22 0.22
CA SER A 363 -8.85 -16.45 -0.52
C SER A 363 -10.02 -17.39 -0.82
N ASN A 364 -11.26 -16.89 -0.91
CA ASN A 364 -12.43 -17.68 -1.26
C ASN A 364 -12.43 -18.05 -2.75
N ASN A 365 -12.79 -19.29 -3.07
CA ASN A 365 -12.93 -19.81 -4.45
C ASN A 365 -11.67 -19.68 -5.31
N VAL A 366 -10.50 -19.84 -4.70
CA VAL A 366 -9.21 -19.81 -5.41
C VAL A 366 -8.81 -21.23 -5.78
N GLU A 367 -8.39 -21.45 -7.02
CA GLU A 367 -7.91 -22.75 -7.50
C GLU A 367 -6.47 -22.65 -8.03
N PHE A 368 -5.60 -23.58 -7.64
CA PHE A 368 -4.21 -23.66 -8.08
C PHE A 368 -4.01 -24.79 -9.06
N TYR A 369 -3.34 -24.48 -10.17
CA TYR A 369 -3.01 -25.43 -11.22
C TYR A 369 -1.51 -25.48 -11.45
N ILE A 370 -0.96 -26.70 -11.50
CA ILE A 370 0.42 -26.99 -11.90
C ILE A 370 0.38 -28.01 -13.01
N ASP A 371 1.04 -27.73 -14.14
CA ASP A 371 0.96 -28.52 -15.37
C ASP A 371 -0.50 -28.79 -15.81
N ASP A 372 -1.35 -27.77 -15.77
CA ASP A 372 -2.81 -27.83 -16.03
C ASP A 372 -3.59 -28.80 -15.12
N LYS A 373 -3.02 -29.21 -13.97
CA LYS A 373 -3.70 -30.08 -13.00
C LYS A 373 -4.02 -29.29 -11.75
N LEU A 374 -5.29 -29.37 -11.32
CA LEU A 374 -5.73 -28.82 -10.05
C LEU A 374 -4.96 -29.48 -8.90
N VAL A 375 -4.20 -28.69 -8.14
CA VAL A 375 -3.43 -29.15 -6.99
C VAL A 375 -4.03 -28.70 -5.65
N HIS A 376 -4.78 -27.60 -5.66
CA HIS A 376 -5.44 -27.06 -4.47
C HIS A 376 -6.64 -26.20 -4.86
N GLU A 377 -7.68 -26.18 -4.02
CA GLU A 377 -8.85 -25.32 -4.18
C GLU A 377 -9.41 -24.91 -2.82
N THR A 378 -10.07 -23.76 -2.77
CA THR A 378 -10.83 -23.30 -1.59
C THR A 378 -12.32 -23.17 -1.90
N GLU A 379 -13.14 -23.43 -0.89
CA GLU A 379 -14.56 -23.10 -0.92
C GLU A 379 -14.78 -21.61 -0.65
N GLY A 380 -16.01 -21.13 -0.87
CA GLY A 380 -16.37 -19.74 -0.63
C GLY A 380 -17.61 -19.28 -1.38
N TYR A 381 -17.95 -18.00 -1.20
CA TYR A 381 -19.20 -17.40 -1.70
C TYR A 381 -19.17 -16.91 -3.16
N TYR A 382 -17.99 -16.86 -3.78
CA TYR A 382 -17.74 -16.32 -5.14
C TYR A 382 -17.72 -17.39 -6.23
N ALA A 383 -18.31 -18.56 -5.99
CA ALA A 383 -18.29 -19.68 -6.96
C ALA A 383 -18.96 -19.33 -8.31
N ASN A 384 -19.87 -18.36 -8.33
CA ASN A 384 -20.59 -17.89 -9.52
C ASN A 384 -20.04 -16.58 -10.09
N ASP A 385 -18.92 -16.08 -9.58
CA ASP A 385 -18.27 -14.88 -10.11
C ASP A 385 -17.58 -15.20 -11.45
N ASP A 386 -17.22 -14.16 -12.20
CA ASP A 386 -16.26 -14.29 -13.29
C ASP A 386 -14.84 -14.46 -12.70
N PHE A 387 -13.91 -15.04 -13.47
CA PHE A 387 -12.57 -15.40 -12.97
C PHE A 387 -11.46 -14.83 -13.85
N ILE A 388 -10.33 -14.52 -13.22
CA ILE A 388 -9.04 -14.37 -13.90
C ILE A 388 -8.20 -15.63 -13.76
N TYR A 389 -7.29 -15.81 -14.70
CA TYR A 389 -6.21 -16.80 -14.70
C TYR A 389 -4.88 -16.06 -14.61
N GLN A 390 -4.31 -16.04 -13.42
CA GLN A 390 -3.04 -15.37 -13.12
C GLN A 390 -1.90 -16.39 -13.12
N GLU A 391 -0.75 -16.06 -13.70
CA GLU A 391 0.43 -16.93 -13.65
C GLU A 391 0.82 -17.28 -12.20
N TYR A 392 1.27 -18.52 -12.00
CA TYR A 392 1.63 -18.97 -10.65
C TYR A 392 3.00 -18.43 -10.25
N GLU A 393 3.00 -17.51 -9.28
CA GLU A 393 4.20 -17.00 -8.62
C GLU A 393 4.25 -17.49 -7.17
N PRO A 394 5.25 -18.26 -6.74
CA PRO A 394 5.37 -18.68 -5.35
C PRO A 394 6.18 -17.69 -4.50
N THR A 395 5.68 -17.37 -3.31
CA THR A 395 6.48 -16.75 -2.24
C THR A 395 7.38 -17.79 -1.55
N THR A 396 8.55 -17.39 -1.05
CA THR A 396 9.46 -18.31 -0.35
C THR A 396 9.22 -18.32 1.17
N SER A 397 9.96 -19.15 1.90
CA SER A 397 9.83 -19.33 3.35
C SER A 397 10.94 -18.62 4.10
N ALA A 398 10.62 -18.07 5.28
CA ALA A 398 11.60 -17.50 6.20
C ALA A 398 12.10 -18.49 7.27
N ASP A 399 11.61 -19.74 7.28
CA ASP A 399 11.85 -20.71 8.35
C ASP A 399 12.04 -22.17 7.87
N GLU A 400 12.77 -22.33 6.77
CA GLU A 400 13.13 -23.63 6.18
C GLU A 400 11.91 -24.41 5.65
N GLY A 401 10.88 -23.70 5.19
CA GLY A 401 9.69 -24.27 4.56
C GLY A 401 8.61 -24.72 5.53
N LYS A 402 8.68 -24.34 6.82
CA LYS A 402 7.63 -24.67 7.80
C LYS A 402 6.39 -23.81 7.61
N SER A 403 6.59 -22.55 7.27
CA SER A 403 5.55 -21.60 6.87
C SER A 403 5.90 -20.92 5.55
N LYS A 404 4.89 -20.32 4.93
CA LYS A 404 5.03 -19.33 3.86
C LYS A 404 4.53 -17.99 4.37
N ALA A 405 4.94 -16.92 3.72
CA ALA A 405 4.46 -15.59 4.06
C ALA A 405 4.25 -14.70 2.86
N ILE A 406 3.27 -13.82 2.97
CA ILE A 406 3.07 -12.68 2.07
C ILE A 406 3.55 -11.43 2.78
N VAL A 407 4.33 -10.62 2.08
CA VAL A 407 4.67 -9.27 2.53
C VAL A 407 3.53 -8.36 2.09
N CYS A 408 3.01 -7.56 3.00
CA CYS A 408 2.02 -6.54 2.69
C CYS A 408 2.70 -5.18 2.68
N SER A 409 2.34 -4.32 1.73
CA SER A 409 2.77 -2.92 1.72
C SER A 409 1.56 -2.01 1.81
N TRP A 410 1.54 -1.16 2.83
CA TRP A 410 0.49 -0.19 3.09
C TRP A 410 0.75 1.11 2.34
N LEU A 411 -0.31 1.70 1.83
CA LEU A 411 -0.32 2.98 1.12
C LEU A 411 -1.00 4.04 1.97
N ALA A 412 -0.47 5.26 1.94
CA ALA A 412 -1.15 6.47 2.42
C ALA A 412 -1.03 7.59 1.36
N PRO A 413 -1.84 8.67 1.45
CA PRO A 413 -1.80 9.73 0.45
C PRO A 413 -0.45 10.43 0.44
N TRP A 414 0.14 10.65 -0.74
CA TRP A 414 1.46 11.29 -0.82
C TRP A 414 1.37 12.81 -0.66
N ILE A 415 2.00 13.37 0.37
CA ILE A 415 1.85 14.80 0.70
C ILE A 415 2.41 15.74 -0.37
N ASN A 416 3.42 15.29 -1.13
CA ASN A 416 4.10 16.08 -2.16
C ASN A 416 3.65 15.73 -3.59
N GLY A 417 2.69 14.81 -3.71
CA GLY A 417 2.20 14.31 -5.00
C GLY A 417 0.97 15.04 -5.52
N GLU A 418 0.50 14.57 -6.67
CA GLU A 418 -0.83 14.85 -7.17
C GLU A 418 -1.90 14.18 -6.30
N LYS A 419 -3.15 14.56 -6.50
CA LYS A 419 -4.27 14.12 -5.65
C LYS A 419 -4.45 12.60 -5.59
N LEU A 420 -4.20 11.90 -6.69
CA LEU A 420 -4.38 10.45 -6.77
C LEU A 420 -3.14 9.67 -6.31
N ASP A 421 -2.01 10.36 -6.07
CA ASP A 421 -0.76 9.73 -5.69
C ASP A 421 -0.81 9.22 -4.26
N MET A 422 -0.28 8.01 -4.08
CA MET A 422 -0.11 7.37 -2.78
C MET A 422 1.37 6.99 -2.62
N GLU A 423 1.88 7.12 -1.40
CA GLU A 423 3.23 6.70 -1.03
C GLU A 423 3.17 5.37 -0.25
N SER A 424 4.18 4.51 -0.45
CA SER A 424 4.38 3.38 0.46
C SER A 424 4.61 3.95 1.85
N SER A 425 3.92 3.40 2.84
CA SER A 425 3.92 3.94 4.18
C SER A 425 4.06 2.88 5.26
N GLY A 426 3.99 1.59 4.95
CA GLY A 426 4.22 0.58 5.96
C GLY A 426 4.35 -0.82 5.40
N ILE A 427 4.83 -1.72 6.25
CA ILE A 427 4.91 -3.15 5.97
C ILE A 427 4.10 -3.93 7.01
N ALA A 428 3.48 -5.00 6.58
CA ALA A 428 2.98 -6.06 7.45
C ALA A 428 3.33 -7.42 6.86
N VAL A 429 3.28 -8.49 7.65
CA VAL A 429 3.53 -9.84 7.14
C VAL A 429 2.36 -10.75 7.48
N ARG A 430 1.84 -11.45 6.48
CA ARG A 430 0.81 -12.49 6.63
C ARG A 430 1.48 -13.85 6.50
N GLU A 431 1.66 -14.54 7.63
CA GLU A 431 2.23 -15.88 7.65
C GLU A 431 1.12 -16.93 7.64
N PHE A 432 1.35 -18.03 6.93
CA PHE A 432 0.42 -19.14 6.86
C PHE A 432 1.12 -20.50 6.77
N THR A 433 0.39 -21.53 7.19
CA THR A 433 0.81 -22.92 7.05
C THR A 433 0.07 -23.61 5.91
N GLY A 434 0.79 -24.38 5.11
CA GLY A 434 0.25 -25.07 3.93
C GLY A 434 0.57 -24.33 2.62
N GLU A 435 -0.12 -24.72 1.55
CA GLU A 435 0.16 -24.21 0.20
C GLU A 435 -0.51 -22.86 -0.08
N LEU A 436 -1.59 -22.53 0.63
CA LEU A 436 -2.42 -21.34 0.43
C LEU A 436 -2.71 -20.62 1.75
N LEU A 437 -2.88 -19.29 1.68
CA LEU A 437 -3.51 -18.47 2.71
C LEU A 437 -4.99 -18.86 2.86
N GLU A 438 -5.31 -19.61 3.91
CA GLU A 438 -6.68 -19.80 4.39
C GLU A 438 -6.85 -19.00 5.69
N VAL A 439 -7.99 -18.32 5.88
CA VAL A 439 -8.25 -17.47 7.07
C VAL A 439 -7.94 -18.17 8.40
N LYS A 440 -8.25 -19.47 8.52
CA LYS A 440 -7.99 -20.25 9.75
C LYS A 440 -6.53 -20.63 9.97
N LYS A 441 -5.68 -20.48 8.94
CA LYS A 441 -4.28 -20.90 8.92
C LYS A 441 -3.32 -19.73 8.70
N GLU A 442 -3.86 -18.52 8.56
CA GLU A 442 -3.09 -17.30 8.43
C GLU A 442 -3.03 -16.53 9.74
N ARG A 443 -2.04 -15.65 9.84
CA ARG A 443 -1.89 -14.73 10.95
C ARG A 443 -1.09 -13.51 10.55
N PHE A 444 -1.37 -12.40 11.20
CA PHE A 444 -0.43 -11.29 11.25
C PHE A 444 0.87 -11.70 11.94
N MET A 445 1.99 -11.19 11.43
CA MET A 445 3.30 -11.34 12.03
C MET A 445 3.98 -9.97 12.11
N PRO A 446 4.51 -9.58 13.27
CA PRO A 446 5.20 -8.32 13.41
C PRO A 446 6.54 -8.34 12.66
N HIS A 447 6.99 -7.17 12.24
CA HIS A 447 8.29 -6.98 11.61
C HIS A 447 9.20 -6.08 12.45
N ILE A 448 10.49 -6.25 12.24
CA ILE A 448 11.54 -5.37 12.72
C ILE A 448 12.45 -5.02 11.55
N VAL A 449 12.78 -3.74 11.43
CA VAL A 449 13.71 -3.22 10.43
C VAL A 449 15.07 -3.10 11.09
N THR A 450 16.01 -3.90 10.62
CA THR A 450 17.37 -3.93 11.14
C THR A 450 18.28 -3.05 10.30
N GLY A 451 19.14 -2.30 10.98
CA GLY A 451 20.23 -1.54 10.36
C GLY A 451 21.39 -2.46 9.99
N VAL A 452 21.22 -3.28 8.96
CA VAL A 452 22.37 -3.81 8.23
C VAL A 452 22.19 -3.37 6.79
N ASP A 453 22.82 -2.24 6.48
CA ASP A 453 23.52 -1.96 5.22
C ASP A 453 24.04 -0.53 5.31
N LEU A 454 25.08 -0.39 6.12
CA LEU A 454 25.96 0.75 6.02
C LEU A 454 27.41 0.28 6.22
N GLU A 455 27.78 -0.60 7.15
CA GLU A 455 29.21 -0.92 7.30
C GLU A 455 29.90 -1.55 6.08
N GLU A 456 29.24 -2.39 5.26
CA GLU A 456 29.88 -2.96 4.06
C GLU A 456 29.87 -2.02 2.82
N GLU A 457 28.90 -1.11 2.68
CA GLU A 457 28.83 -0.09 1.59
C GLU A 457 29.46 1.27 1.97
N ILE A 458 29.47 1.61 3.25
CA ILE A 458 30.10 2.82 3.81
C ILE A 458 31.60 2.66 3.90
N GLU A 459 32.16 1.48 4.21
CA GLU A 459 33.62 1.41 4.45
C GLU A 459 34.46 1.99 3.28
N PRO A 460 34.13 1.71 2.01
CA PRO A 460 34.75 2.39 0.87
C PRO A 460 34.53 3.92 0.86
N LEU A 461 33.38 4.41 1.33
CA LEU A 461 33.05 5.84 1.43
C LEU A 461 33.73 6.52 2.63
N LYS A 462 33.92 5.83 3.76
CA LYS A 462 34.75 6.28 4.87
C LYS A 462 36.19 6.40 4.42
N ASP A 463 36.72 5.38 3.73
CA ASP A 463 38.08 5.40 3.17
C ASP A 463 38.25 6.53 2.17
N LEU A 464 37.23 6.80 1.34
CA LEU A 464 37.18 7.93 0.42
C LEU A 464 37.20 9.28 1.14
N VAL A 465 36.30 9.51 2.10
CA VAL A 465 36.22 10.76 2.88
C VAL A 465 37.50 10.99 3.68
N ASN A 466 38.08 9.94 4.26
CA ASN A 466 39.35 10.00 4.96
C ASN A 466 40.51 10.34 4.01
N SER A 467 40.53 9.75 2.81
CA SER A 467 41.54 10.05 1.79
C SER A 467 41.44 11.49 1.31
N LEU A 468 40.23 11.98 1.00
CA LEU A 468 39.97 13.36 0.61
C LEU A 468 40.35 14.38 1.69
N ASN A 469 40.09 14.06 2.96
CA ASN A 469 40.48 14.89 4.11
C ASN A 469 42.01 14.90 4.29
N SER A 470 42.67 13.75 4.11
CA SER A 470 44.14 13.64 4.21
C SER A 470 44.89 14.36 3.10
N LEU A 471 44.30 14.42 1.89
CA LEU A 471 44.81 15.15 0.74
C LEU A 471 44.50 16.65 0.79
N GLY A 472 43.71 17.10 1.78
CA GLY A 472 43.33 18.50 1.96
C GLY A 472 42.31 19.02 0.95
N VAL A 473 41.63 18.11 0.23
CA VAL A 473 40.56 18.43 -0.74
C VAL A 473 39.30 18.89 -0.01
N ILE A 474 39.00 18.24 1.12
CA ILE A 474 38.01 18.68 2.11
C ILE A 474 38.73 18.88 3.45
N LYS A 475 38.21 19.77 4.31
CA LYS A 475 38.73 19.97 5.68
C LYS A 475 37.61 19.72 6.67
N LEU A 476 37.53 18.49 7.16
CA LEU A 476 36.55 18.11 8.17
C LEU A 476 37.22 18.11 9.54
N SER A 477 36.75 19.01 10.43
CA SER A 477 37.38 19.32 11.71
C SER A 477 37.17 18.26 12.79
N ASP A 478 36.16 17.40 12.65
CA ASP A 478 35.83 16.37 13.64
C ASP A 478 35.18 15.13 13.01
N HIS A 479 35.10 14.07 13.82
CA HIS A 479 34.54 12.77 13.44
C HIS A 479 33.05 12.85 13.06
N SER A 480 32.29 13.76 13.65
CA SER A 480 30.87 13.94 13.34
C SER A 480 30.69 14.50 11.92
N ALA A 481 31.54 15.45 11.52
CA ALA A 481 31.57 16.00 10.17
C ALA A 481 31.98 14.94 9.13
N GLN A 482 32.91 14.04 9.47
CA GLN A 482 33.29 12.90 8.62
C GLN A 482 32.14 11.91 8.42
N LEU A 483 31.48 11.50 9.50
CA LEU A 483 30.35 10.58 9.44
C LEU A 483 29.16 11.18 8.66
N TYR A 484 28.94 12.49 8.81
CA TYR A 484 27.91 13.21 8.06
C TYR A 484 28.21 13.28 6.55
N ALA A 485 29.47 13.55 6.17
CA ALA A 485 29.90 13.55 4.77
C ALA A 485 29.74 12.17 4.11
N VAL A 486 30.08 11.11 4.84
CA VAL A 486 29.88 9.72 4.43
C VAL A 486 28.41 9.42 4.18
N ASN A 487 27.51 9.77 5.10
CA ASN A 487 26.07 9.55 4.95
C ASN A 487 25.49 10.36 3.78
N THR A 488 25.99 11.58 3.56
CA THR A 488 25.58 12.43 2.43
C THR A 488 26.00 11.80 1.10
N LEU A 489 27.21 11.27 1.00
CA LEU A 489 27.69 10.56 -0.19
C LEU A 489 26.94 9.25 -0.43
N ALA A 490 26.61 8.49 0.62
CA ALA A 490 25.80 7.28 0.52
C ALA A 490 24.39 7.60 -0.01
N SER A 491 23.76 8.68 0.47
CA SER A 491 22.48 9.17 -0.05
C SER A 491 22.57 9.61 -1.50
N ILE A 492 23.62 10.35 -1.89
CA ILE A 492 23.85 10.77 -3.28
C ILE A 492 24.08 9.55 -4.18
N LEU A 493 24.84 8.55 -3.75
CA LEU A 493 25.08 7.33 -4.52
C LEU A 493 23.82 6.47 -4.64
N GLY A 494 23.00 6.41 -3.58
CA GLY A 494 21.67 5.81 -3.64
C GLY A 494 20.77 6.52 -4.67
N MET A 495 20.78 7.85 -4.67
CA MET A 495 20.04 8.65 -5.66
C MET A 495 20.57 8.47 -7.10
N LEU A 496 21.89 8.38 -7.29
CA LEU A 496 22.54 8.16 -8.59
C LEU A 496 22.33 6.75 -9.14
N ARG A 497 22.24 5.73 -8.28
CA ARG A 497 21.88 4.35 -8.66
C ARG A 497 20.46 4.31 -9.24
N ASP A 498 19.54 5.01 -8.59
CA ASP A 498 18.13 5.10 -9.00
C ASP A 498 17.93 5.92 -10.29
N THR A 499 18.91 6.74 -10.70
CA THR A 499 18.88 7.55 -11.95
C THR A 499 19.74 6.99 -13.08
N SER A 500 20.14 5.72 -13.03
CA SER A 500 21.11 5.12 -13.96
C SER A 500 20.68 5.03 -15.44
N GLU A 501 19.41 5.30 -15.79
CA GLU A 501 19.01 5.47 -17.21
C GLU A 501 19.03 6.94 -17.69
N SER A 502 18.84 7.91 -16.79
CA SER A 502 18.86 9.35 -17.12
C SER A 502 20.28 9.89 -17.33
N LEU A 503 21.28 9.25 -16.71
CA LEU A 503 22.69 9.66 -16.79
C LEU A 503 23.33 9.43 -18.18
N MET A 504 22.75 8.59 -19.04
CA MET A 504 23.27 8.35 -20.39
C MET A 504 23.01 9.49 -21.39
N GLN A 505 22.17 10.48 -21.05
CA GLN A 505 21.86 11.62 -21.92
C GLN A 505 22.69 12.88 -21.64
N TYR A 506 23.40 12.94 -20.51
CA TYR A 506 24.12 14.13 -20.07
C TYR A 506 25.63 13.86 -20.06
N GLY A 507 26.40 14.74 -20.70
CA GLY A 507 27.84 14.55 -20.91
C GLY A 507 28.69 14.77 -19.65
N SER A 508 28.09 15.32 -18.59
CA SER A 508 28.71 15.46 -17.26
C SER A 508 27.66 15.66 -16.16
N LEU A 509 27.99 15.34 -14.90
CA LEU A 509 27.09 15.54 -13.77
C LEU A 509 26.81 17.02 -13.47
N ASN A 510 27.59 17.95 -14.04
CA ASN A 510 27.36 19.39 -13.89
C ASN A 510 26.07 19.89 -14.57
N GLU A 511 25.43 19.08 -15.43
CA GLU A 511 24.19 19.44 -16.13
C GLU A 511 22.92 19.11 -15.32
N LEU A 512 23.05 18.41 -14.19
CA LEU A 512 21.94 17.93 -13.34
C LEU A 512 21.49 18.92 -12.26
N VAL A 513 22.19 20.04 -12.05
CA VAL A 513 21.97 20.92 -10.89
C VAL A 513 21.40 22.26 -11.34
N ASP A 514 20.14 22.53 -10.97
CA ASP A 514 19.57 23.87 -11.04
C ASP A 514 20.31 24.78 -10.05
N GLU A 515 20.93 25.85 -10.55
CA GLU A 515 21.70 26.83 -9.75
C GLU A 515 20.87 27.51 -8.65
N SER A 516 19.54 27.31 -8.62
CA SER A 516 18.62 27.88 -7.65
C SER A 516 18.38 27.04 -6.38
N VAL A 517 18.85 25.78 -6.32
CA VAL A 517 18.64 24.92 -5.14
C VAL A 517 19.75 25.15 -4.11
N SER A 518 19.46 25.96 -3.08
CA SER A 518 20.33 26.10 -1.92
C SER A 518 20.18 24.90 -0.98
N VAL A 519 21.26 24.14 -0.78
CA VAL A 519 21.41 23.32 0.43
C VAL A 519 21.51 24.26 1.64
N PRO A 520 20.86 23.99 2.78
CA PRO A 520 21.03 24.79 3.98
C PRO A 520 22.53 24.96 4.29
N GLU A 521 22.99 26.19 4.50
CA GLU A 521 24.40 26.51 4.75
C GLU A 521 25.03 25.53 5.76
N PHE A 522 26.06 24.81 5.33
CA PHE A 522 26.90 23.98 6.19
C PHE A 522 27.68 24.86 7.18
N ILE A 523 27.09 25.17 8.34
CA ILE A 523 27.78 25.89 9.41
C ILE A 523 28.62 24.90 10.22
N CYS A 524 29.73 24.42 9.67
CA CYS A 524 30.77 23.78 10.49
C CYS A 524 32.21 23.88 9.94
N CYS A 525 32.47 24.72 8.93
CA CYS A 525 33.83 24.94 8.43
C CYS A 525 34.01 26.43 8.05
N ASP A 526 35.22 26.98 8.23
CA ASP A 526 35.57 28.35 7.82
C ASP A 526 35.54 28.57 6.28
N THR A 527 35.07 27.58 5.51
CA THR A 527 34.86 27.66 4.07
C THR A 527 33.65 26.77 3.71
N PRO A 528 32.56 27.32 3.15
CA PRO A 528 31.38 26.54 2.80
C PRO A 528 31.71 25.56 1.66
N ILE A 529 31.39 24.28 1.86
CA ILE A 529 31.47 23.24 0.82
C ILE A 529 30.17 23.27 0.04
N THR A 530 30.24 23.44 -1.27
CA THR A 530 29.05 23.44 -2.16
C THR A 530 28.79 22.04 -2.73
N TYR A 531 27.57 21.81 -3.21
CA TYR A 531 27.20 20.58 -3.92
C TYR A 531 28.12 20.32 -5.14
N LYS A 532 28.58 21.41 -5.77
CA LYS A 532 29.54 21.39 -6.88
C LYS A 532 30.93 20.90 -6.47
N ASP A 533 31.41 21.27 -5.28
CA ASP A 533 32.71 20.84 -4.77
C ASP A 533 32.71 19.32 -4.48
N LEU A 534 31.60 18.80 -3.96
CA LEU A 534 31.38 17.36 -3.75
C LEU A 534 31.30 16.59 -5.07
N LEU A 535 30.56 17.11 -6.06
CA LEU A 535 30.46 16.52 -7.39
C LEU A 535 31.80 16.51 -8.15
N GLN A 536 32.56 17.60 -8.13
CA GLN A 536 33.89 17.65 -8.76
C GLN A 536 34.89 16.70 -8.11
N ALA A 537 34.81 16.52 -6.78
CA ALA A 537 35.66 15.55 -6.07
C ALA A 537 35.32 14.11 -6.48
N VAL A 538 34.03 13.79 -6.67
CA VAL A 538 33.58 12.48 -7.14
C VAL A 538 33.97 12.25 -8.61
N GLU A 539 33.74 13.23 -9.50
CA GLU A 539 34.13 13.17 -10.92
C GLU A 539 35.64 12.95 -11.10
N SER A 540 36.48 13.67 -10.35
CA SER A 540 37.94 13.55 -10.47
C SER A 540 38.46 12.19 -9.99
N LEU A 541 37.80 11.57 -9.02
CA LEU A 541 38.17 10.25 -8.48
C LEU A 541 37.74 9.09 -9.37
N LEU A 542 36.58 9.22 -10.03
CA LEU A 542 36.12 8.25 -11.03
C LEU A 542 37.06 8.25 -12.24
N ALA A 543 37.53 9.42 -12.68
CA ALA A 543 38.51 9.56 -13.75
C ALA A 543 39.86 8.90 -13.44
N ASP A 544 40.32 8.96 -12.18
CA ASP A 544 41.61 8.40 -11.76
C ASP A 544 41.57 6.88 -11.49
N ASN A 545 40.43 6.32 -11.09
CA ASN A 545 40.32 4.90 -10.70
C ASN A 545 39.69 3.98 -11.75
N PHE A 546 38.85 4.50 -12.66
CA PHE A 546 38.11 3.67 -13.61
C PHE A 546 38.43 3.94 -15.09
N GLY A 547 39.23 4.98 -15.38
CA GLY A 547 39.44 5.45 -16.75
C GLY A 547 38.16 6.06 -17.33
N SER A 548 38.30 6.96 -18.31
CA SER A 548 37.16 7.64 -18.93
C SER A 548 36.18 6.64 -19.53
N TYR A 549 35.01 6.48 -18.90
CA TYR A 549 33.81 5.93 -19.52
C TYR A 549 32.99 7.05 -20.14
#